data_AF-A0A1X0J2U3-F1
#
_entry.id   AF-A0A1X0J2U3-F1
#
_cell.length_a   1.000
_cell.length_b   1.000
_cell.length_c   1.000
_cell.angle_alpha   90.00
_cell.angle_beta   90.00
_cell.angle_gamma   90.00
#
_symmetry.space_group_name_H-M   'P 1'
#
loop_
_entity.id
_entity.type
_entity.pdbx_description
1 polymer ?
#
loop_
_entity_poly.entity_id
_entity_poly.type
_entity_poly.pdbx_seq_one_letter_code
_entity_poly.pdbx_strand_id
1 'polypeptide(L)'
;MRNRLLAAIAAGTVGIAVGGCTTGPSLDHPSSAAAESASGQGRNPYAAGTVDPPAPGAPVLTVTGGTTSLSLTIDQLNAMGNATISIDEPFVNKRETYSGVPLAIVLAKAGIADTATIDTDAIDHYHYVSVVKPMIESQALIATERDGAPIPYEQGGPIRIVFPDRTPLSSVLEAWNWSLTSITVKHPGGP
;
A
#
# COMPACT_ATOMS: atom_id res chain seq x y z
N MET A 1 -25.70 -18.58 30.10
CA MET A 1 -26.52 -19.79 29.86
C MET A 1 -26.19 -20.32 28.48
N ARG A 2 -25.85 -21.61 28.40
CA ARG A 2 -25.49 -22.34 27.17
C ARG A 2 -26.75 -22.64 26.38
N ASN A 3 -26.75 -22.47 25.06
CA ASN A 3 -27.64 -23.24 24.18
C ASN A 3 -26.81 -23.93 23.10
N ARG A 4 -26.94 -25.26 23.09
CA ARG A 4 -26.40 -26.23 22.12
C ARG A 4 -27.57 -26.78 21.28
N LEU A 5 -27.21 -27.60 20.29
CA LEU A 5 -28.02 -28.60 19.55
C LEU A 5 -28.70 -28.07 18.27
N LEU A 6 -28.86 -28.83 17.17
CA LEU A 6 -28.20 -30.01 16.56
C LEU A 6 -28.96 -30.26 15.23
N ALA A 7 -28.23 -30.73 14.20
CA ALA A 7 -28.60 -31.61 13.08
C ALA A 7 -30.01 -31.59 12.41
N ALA A 8 -30.01 -31.67 11.07
CA ALA A 8 -30.88 -32.59 10.34
C ALA A 8 -30.29 -32.97 8.96
N ILE A 9 -30.33 -34.27 8.70
CA ILE A 9 -29.90 -35.01 7.50
C ILE A 9 -31.08 -35.05 6.50
N ALA A 10 -30.82 -35.04 5.20
CA ALA A 10 -31.74 -35.59 4.20
C ALA A 10 -30.97 -36.33 3.10
N ALA A 11 -31.43 -37.55 2.84
CA ALA A 11 -30.85 -38.56 1.96
C ALA A 11 -31.66 -38.72 0.66
N GLY A 12 -31.08 -39.42 -0.32
CA GLY A 12 -31.75 -39.99 -1.50
C GLY A 12 -31.21 -39.43 -2.82
N THR A 13 -30.87 -40.19 -3.86
CA THR A 13 -31.30 -41.53 -4.27
C THR A 13 -30.28 -42.14 -5.25
N VAL A 14 -30.21 -43.47 -5.25
CA VAL A 14 -29.39 -44.36 -6.09
C VAL A 14 -30.00 -44.54 -7.49
N GLY A 15 -29.16 -44.58 -8.52
CA GLY A 15 -29.51 -45.07 -9.86
C GLY A 15 -28.39 -45.95 -10.43
N ILE A 16 -28.72 -47.21 -10.74
CA ILE A 16 -27.82 -48.21 -11.34
C ILE A 16 -28.13 -48.29 -12.84
N ALA A 17 -27.10 -48.26 -13.69
CA ALA A 17 -27.20 -48.68 -15.08
C ALA A 17 -25.97 -49.53 -15.47
N VAL A 18 -26.24 -50.67 -16.11
CA VAL A 18 -25.30 -51.70 -16.55
C VAL A 18 -25.01 -51.52 -18.04
N GLY A 19 -23.76 -51.72 -18.48
CA GLY A 19 -23.48 -52.12 -19.86
C GLY A 19 -22.12 -51.70 -20.44
N GLY A 20 -21.32 -52.70 -20.86
CA GLY A 20 -20.44 -52.62 -22.04
C GLY A 20 -18.93 -52.51 -21.81
N CYS A 21 -18.20 -53.60 -22.10
CA CYS A 21 -16.75 -53.58 -22.34
C CYS A 21 -16.49 -53.46 -23.86
N THR A 22 -15.74 -52.44 -24.29
CA THR A 22 -15.02 -52.41 -25.59
C THR A 22 -13.68 -51.70 -25.42
N THR A 23 -12.68 -52.13 -26.18
CA THR A 23 -11.24 -51.84 -25.96
C THR A 23 -10.68 -50.85 -26.99
N GLY A 24 -10.00 -49.79 -26.51
CA GLY A 24 -8.90 -49.03 -27.17
C GLY A 24 -9.27 -47.83 -28.07
N PRO A 25 -8.29 -46.98 -28.50
CA PRO A 25 -7.03 -46.57 -27.87
C PRO A 25 -6.79 -45.02 -27.84
N SER A 26 -5.87 -44.60 -26.96
CA SER A 26 -4.91 -43.46 -27.04
C SER A 26 -5.33 -42.01 -27.38
N LEU A 27 -4.78 -41.11 -26.53
CA LEU A 27 -4.55 -39.67 -26.68
C LEU A 27 -5.75 -38.75 -26.49
N ASP A 28 -5.84 -38.12 -25.31
CA ASP A 28 -5.93 -36.67 -25.23
C ASP A 28 -5.66 -36.15 -23.79
N HIS A 29 -5.08 -34.96 -23.75
CA HIS A 29 -4.66 -34.17 -22.60
C HIS A 29 -5.50 -34.33 -21.32
N PRO A 30 -4.88 -34.40 -20.12
CA PRO A 30 -5.59 -33.95 -18.93
C PRO A 30 -5.76 -32.42 -19.06
N SER A 31 -6.91 -32.01 -19.59
CA SER A 31 -7.47 -30.69 -19.31
C SER A 31 -7.80 -30.70 -17.82
N SER A 32 -6.78 -30.44 -16.99
CA SER A 32 -6.96 -30.14 -15.59
C SER A 32 -7.60 -28.76 -15.55
N ALA A 33 -8.93 -28.75 -15.70
CA ALA A 33 -9.74 -27.62 -15.30
C ALA A 33 -9.50 -27.47 -13.80
N ALA A 34 -8.55 -26.59 -13.47
CA ALA A 34 -8.36 -26.08 -12.13
C ALA A 34 -9.73 -25.56 -11.69
N ALA A 35 -10.36 -26.27 -10.77
CA ALA A 35 -11.49 -25.76 -10.04
C ALA A 35 -10.94 -24.59 -9.21
N GLU A 36 -11.04 -23.38 -9.76
CA GLU A 36 -11.00 -22.13 -9.00
C GLU A 36 -12.15 -22.17 -7.99
N SER A 37 -11.89 -22.79 -6.84
CA SER A 37 -12.70 -22.58 -5.65
C SER A 37 -12.21 -21.30 -4.98
N ALA A 38 -12.75 -20.20 -5.47
CA ALA A 38 -12.84 -18.94 -4.74
C ALA A 38 -13.31 -19.22 -3.30
N SER A 39 -12.45 -18.95 -2.33
CA SER A 39 -12.81 -18.95 -0.91
C SER A 39 -12.14 -17.76 -0.22
N GLY A 40 -12.84 -16.63 -0.28
CA GLY A 40 -13.02 -15.67 0.81
C GLY A 40 -11.91 -15.48 1.84
N GLN A 41 -10.70 -15.14 1.40
CA GLN A 41 -9.73 -14.45 2.25
C GLN A 41 -9.73 -12.99 1.82
N GLY A 42 -10.02 -12.08 2.76
CA GLY A 42 -9.91 -10.64 2.50
C GLY A 42 -8.54 -10.37 1.90
N ARG A 43 -8.51 -9.73 0.71
CA ARG A 43 -7.25 -9.33 0.09
C ARG A 43 -6.45 -8.60 1.16
N ASN A 44 -5.25 -9.08 1.48
CA ASN A 44 -4.34 -8.31 2.31
C ASN A 44 -4.25 -6.93 1.65
N PRO A 45 -4.65 -5.83 2.32
CA PRO A 45 -4.64 -4.52 1.68
C PRO A 45 -3.22 -4.15 1.24
N TYR A 46 -2.21 -4.80 1.84
CA TYR A 46 -0.81 -4.64 1.53
C TYR A 46 -0.21 -5.67 0.55
N ALA A 47 -1.00 -6.55 -0.09
CA ALA A 47 -0.46 -7.59 -0.96
C ALA A 47 0.06 -7.05 -2.31
N ALA A 48 1.22 -6.42 -2.27
CA ALA A 48 2.22 -6.60 -3.30
C ALA A 48 3.02 -7.89 -2.97
N GLY A 49 3.61 -8.54 -3.98
CA GLY A 49 4.48 -9.70 -3.76
C GLY A 49 5.70 -9.37 -2.87
N THR A 50 6.62 -10.31 -2.70
CA THR A 50 7.88 -10.03 -1.98
C THR A 50 8.62 -8.88 -2.67
N VAL A 51 8.79 -7.77 -1.94
CA VAL A 51 9.57 -6.62 -2.37
C VAL A 51 10.92 -6.67 -1.67
N ASP A 52 11.99 -6.68 -2.45
CA ASP A 52 13.34 -6.62 -1.90
C ASP A 52 13.64 -5.24 -1.31
N PRO A 53 14.21 -5.15 -0.10
CA PRO A 53 14.69 -3.88 0.42
C PRO A 53 15.85 -3.35 -0.45
N PRO A 54 15.99 -2.03 -0.58
CA PRO A 54 17.14 -1.43 -1.22
C PRO A 54 18.40 -1.73 -0.38
N ALA A 55 19.56 -1.68 -1.03
CA ALA A 55 20.83 -1.94 -0.37
C ALA A 55 21.03 -1.01 0.85
N PRO A 56 21.74 -1.44 1.91
CA PRO A 56 22.04 -0.57 3.05
C PRO A 56 22.64 0.77 2.60
N GLY A 57 22.09 1.87 3.07
CA GLY A 57 22.52 3.22 2.70
C GLY A 57 22.07 3.70 1.31
N ALA A 58 21.25 2.92 0.59
CA ALA A 58 20.61 3.41 -0.63
C ALA A 58 19.51 4.44 -0.32
N PRO A 59 19.25 5.39 -1.25
CA PRO A 59 18.14 6.32 -1.12
C PRO A 59 16.79 5.59 -1.09
N VAL A 60 15.90 6.04 -0.20
CA VAL A 60 14.50 5.60 -0.12
C VAL A 60 13.53 6.65 -0.65
N LEU A 61 13.95 7.91 -0.70
CA LEU A 61 13.15 9.01 -1.24
C LEU A 61 14.00 9.89 -2.14
N THR A 62 13.49 10.17 -3.33
CA THR A 62 14.03 11.19 -4.24
C THR A 62 13.04 12.35 -4.37
N VAL A 63 13.54 13.59 -4.35
CA VAL A 63 12.70 14.79 -4.50
C VAL A 63 13.33 15.69 -5.56
N THR A 64 12.57 16.02 -6.60
CA THR A 64 13.09 16.78 -7.76
C THR A 64 12.13 17.87 -8.23
N GLY A 65 12.65 18.79 -9.06
CA GLY A 65 11.88 19.93 -9.62
C GLY A 65 11.76 21.14 -8.68
N GLY A 66 12.32 21.06 -7.48
CA GLY A 66 12.57 22.23 -6.61
C GLY A 66 13.90 22.93 -6.90
N THR A 67 14.31 23.87 -6.04
CA THR A 67 15.63 24.51 -6.15
C THR A 67 16.78 23.58 -5.76
N THR A 68 16.49 22.48 -5.07
CA THR A 68 17.49 21.49 -4.66
C THR A 68 16.93 20.09 -4.82
N SER A 69 17.58 19.27 -5.65
CA SER A 69 17.27 17.84 -5.74
C SER A 69 17.76 17.11 -4.50
N LEU A 70 16.91 16.29 -3.91
CA LEU A 70 17.23 15.47 -2.75
C LEU A 70 17.25 13.99 -3.15
N SER A 71 18.21 13.25 -2.60
CA SER A 71 18.27 11.80 -2.65
C SER A 71 18.59 11.34 -1.23
N LEU A 72 17.55 10.92 -0.52
CA LEU A 72 17.56 10.76 0.92
C LEU A 72 17.57 9.27 1.29
N THR A 73 18.55 8.86 2.08
CA THR A 73 18.50 7.58 2.79
C THR A 73 17.49 7.65 3.93
N ILE A 74 17.12 6.50 4.50
CA ILE A 74 16.21 6.44 5.65
C ILE A 74 16.76 7.24 6.86
N ASP A 75 18.07 7.16 7.11
CA ASP A 75 18.73 7.88 8.21
C ASP A 75 18.72 9.40 7.98
N GLN A 76 18.98 9.82 6.73
CA GLN A 76 18.92 11.24 6.37
C GLN A 76 17.50 11.78 6.51
N LEU A 77 16.50 11.02 6.06
CA LEU A 77 15.10 11.38 6.22
C LEU A 77 14.76 11.55 7.71
N ASN A 78 15.00 10.53 8.53
CA ASN A 78 14.76 10.57 9.99
C ASN A 78 15.48 11.73 10.70
N ALA A 79 16.64 12.17 10.20
CA ALA A 79 17.39 13.30 10.76
C ALA A 79 16.82 14.68 10.41
N MET A 80 15.90 14.81 9.44
CA MET A 80 15.33 16.11 9.03
C MET A 80 14.31 16.67 10.02
N GLY A 81 13.71 15.81 10.82
CA GLY A 81 12.68 16.15 11.79
C GLY A 81 11.82 14.93 12.09
N ASN A 82 11.16 14.93 13.25
CA ASN A 82 10.28 13.84 13.65
C ASN A 82 8.95 14.39 14.17
N ALA A 83 7.87 13.75 13.77
CA ALA A 83 6.56 13.89 14.37
C ALA A 83 5.92 12.50 14.51
N THR A 84 5.10 12.35 15.54
CA THR A 84 4.32 11.13 15.82
C THR A 84 2.85 11.48 15.82
N ILE A 85 2.05 10.69 15.09
CA ILE A 85 0.60 10.83 15.02
C ILE A 85 -0.05 9.48 15.28
N SER A 86 -1.19 9.48 15.96
CA SER A 86 -2.07 8.31 16.02
C SER A 86 -3.28 8.58 15.13
N ILE A 87 -3.64 7.62 14.31
CA ILE A 87 -4.68 7.74 13.27
C ILE A 87 -5.59 6.52 13.22
N ASP A 88 -6.80 6.73 12.72
CA ASP A 88 -7.69 5.63 12.33
C ASP A 88 -7.34 5.23 10.89
N GLU A 89 -6.52 4.20 10.75
CA GLU A 89 -5.98 3.76 9.46
C GLU A 89 -7.10 3.20 8.56
N PRO A 90 -7.45 3.89 7.46
CA PRO A 90 -8.70 3.64 6.74
C PRO A 90 -8.71 2.33 5.95
N PHE A 91 -7.54 1.76 5.66
CA PHE A 91 -7.40 0.54 4.85
C PHE A 91 -7.52 -0.74 5.68
N VAL A 92 -7.20 -0.69 6.97
CA VAL A 92 -7.29 -1.84 7.89
C VAL A 92 -8.29 -1.62 9.03
N ASN A 93 -8.89 -0.43 9.14
CA ASN A 93 -9.84 -0.04 10.19
C ASN A 93 -9.26 -0.27 11.60
N LYS A 94 -8.03 0.22 11.82
CA LYS A 94 -7.32 0.10 13.11
C LYS A 94 -6.76 1.43 13.56
N ARG A 95 -6.70 1.61 14.88
CA ARG A 95 -5.95 2.69 15.49
C ARG A 95 -4.46 2.32 15.49
N GLU A 96 -3.65 3.09 14.77
CA GLU A 96 -2.21 2.85 14.63
C GLU A 96 -1.44 4.14 14.91
N THR A 97 -0.18 4.01 15.36
CA THR A 97 0.70 5.17 15.59
C THR A 97 1.81 5.19 14.56
N TYR A 98 1.97 6.30 13.86
CA TYR A 98 3.01 6.49 12.87
C TYR A 98 3.99 7.56 13.31
N SER A 99 5.27 7.33 13.05
CA SER A 99 6.35 8.29 13.28
C SER A 99 7.12 8.51 11.98
N GLY A 100 7.59 9.73 11.77
CA GLY A 100 8.36 10.08 10.57
C GLY A 100 8.54 11.58 10.42
N VAL A 101 8.73 12.02 9.18
CA VAL A 101 9.09 13.41 8.87
C VAL A 101 7.87 14.16 8.32
N PRO A 102 7.53 15.35 8.83
CA PRO A 102 6.53 16.19 8.18
C PRO A 102 6.90 16.47 6.72
N LEU A 103 5.98 16.20 5.79
CA LEU A 103 6.21 16.40 4.35
C LEU A 103 6.64 17.85 4.06
N ALA A 104 6.05 18.82 4.77
CA ALA A 104 6.39 20.23 4.66
C ALA A 104 7.90 20.51 4.86
N ILE A 105 8.57 19.79 5.77
CA ILE A 105 10.01 19.96 6.01
C ILE A 105 10.82 19.46 4.80
N VAL A 106 10.43 18.32 4.23
CA VAL A 106 11.09 17.75 3.05
C VAL A 106 10.93 18.66 1.83
N LEU A 107 9.71 19.13 1.57
CA LEU A 107 9.42 20.03 0.45
C LEU A 107 10.12 21.39 0.62
N ALA A 108 10.13 21.96 1.82
CA ALA A 108 10.86 23.19 2.11
C ALA A 108 12.38 23.01 1.91
N LYS A 109 12.95 21.86 2.31
CA LYS A 109 14.36 21.54 2.09
C LYS A 109 14.71 21.43 0.60
N ALA A 110 13.79 20.92 -0.22
CA ALA A 110 13.92 20.87 -1.67
C ALA A 110 13.66 22.22 -2.36
N GLY A 111 13.15 23.22 -1.63
CA GLY A 111 12.75 24.52 -2.16
C GLY A 111 11.54 24.44 -3.08
N ILE A 112 10.59 23.54 -2.78
CA ILE A 112 9.33 23.39 -3.51
C ILE A 112 8.29 24.33 -2.88
N ALA A 113 7.65 25.17 -3.70
CA ALA A 113 6.66 26.13 -3.24
C ALA A 113 5.30 25.47 -2.95
N ASP A 114 4.54 26.02 -2.01
CA ASP A 114 3.20 25.54 -1.64
C ASP A 114 2.20 25.55 -2.80
N THR A 115 2.43 26.40 -3.80
CA THR A 115 1.61 26.52 -5.01
C THR A 115 2.01 25.55 -6.12
N ALA A 116 3.11 24.80 -5.94
CA ALA A 116 3.55 23.82 -6.93
C ALA A 116 2.58 22.63 -6.98
N THR A 117 2.49 22.02 -8.16
CA THR A 117 1.88 20.69 -8.33
C THR A 117 3.00 19.66 -8.24
N ILE A 118 2.81 18.64 -7.41
CA ILE A 118 3.73 17.51 -7.28
C ILE A 118 3.07 16.22 -7.75
N ASP A 119 3.90 15.30 -8.21
CA ASP A 119 3.58 13.91 -8.55
C ASP A 119 4.36 13.02 -7.60
N THR A 120 3.66 12.19 -6.83
CA THR A 120 4.28 11.17 -5.98
C THR A 120 4.28 9.84 -6.72
N ASP A 121 5.35 9.08 -6.59
CA ASP A 121 5.49 7.74 -7.19
C ASP A 121 5.74 6.71 -6.09
N ALA A 122 5.13 5.54 -6.22
CA ALA A 122 5.38 4.36 -5.41
C ALA A 122 6.29 3.37 -6.13
N ILE A 123 6.75 2.36 -5.39
CA ILE A 123 7.49 1.24 -5.96
C ILE A 123 6.71 0.43 -7.02
N ASP A 124 5.38 0.42 -6.94
CA ASP A 124 4.49 -0.22 -7.91
C ASP A 124 4.03 0.74 -9.02
N HIS A 125 4.67 1.91 -9.12
CA HIS A 125 4.32 3.00 -10.04
C HIS A 125 2.90 3.55 -9.85
N TYR A 126 2.35 3.41 -8.64
CA TYR A 126 1.18 4.18 -8.26
C TYR A 126 1.54 5.66 -8.15
N HIS A 127 0.82 6.48 -8.92
CA HIS A 127 1.00 7.93 -8.96
C HIS A 127 -0.14 8.68 -8.27
N TYR A 128 0.21 9.71 -7.51
CA TYR A 128 -0.77 10.67 -7.00
C TYR A 128 -0.29 12.11 -7.26
N VAL A 129 -1.12 12.87 -7.98
CA VAL A 129 -0.83 14.26 -8.34
C VAL A 129 -1.67 15.20 -7.48
N SER A 130 -1.00 16.14 -6.82
CA SER A 130 -1.66 17.11 -5.95
C SER A 130 -0.92 18.45 -5.92
N VAL A 131 -1.65 19.51 -5.60
CA VAL A 131 -1.02 20.78 -5.20
C VAL A 131 -0.41 20.59 -3.81
N VAL A 132 0.75 21.18 -3.56
CA VAL A 132 1.46 21.03 -2.28
C VAL A 132 0.64 21.54 -1.09
N LYS A 133 -0.03 22.68 -1.24
CA LYS A 133 -0.76 23.34 -0.15
C LYS A 133 -1.75 22.42 0.60
N PRO A 134 -2.68 21.69 -0.05
CA PRO A 134 -3.53 20.71 0.63
C PRO A 134 -2.79 19.65 1.43
N MET A 135 -1.62 19.19 0.95
CA MET A 135 -0.79 18.20 1.66
C MET A 135 -0.21 18.79 2.94
N ILE A 136 0.27 20.04 2.89
CA ILE A 136 0.79 20.76 4.06
C ILE A 136 -0.33 21.08 5.05
N GLU A 137 -1.47 21.58 4.57
CA GLU A 137 -2.64 21.90 5.40
C GLU A 137 -3.22 20.65 6.07
N SER A 138 -3.08 19.49 5.42
CA SER A 138 -3.44 18.21 6.01
C SER A 138 -2.35 17.60 6.90
N GLN A 139 -1.26 18.34 7.15
CA GLN A 139 -0.16 17.91 7.99
C GLN A 139 0.41 16.54 7.59
N ALA A 140 0.52 16.30 6.27
CA ALA A 140 1.03 15.04 5.74
C ALA A 140 2.37 14.66 6.38
N LEU A 141 2.48 13.39 6.77
CA LEU A 141 3.67 12.81 7.36
C LEU A 141 4.22 11.76 6.39
N ILE A 142 5.52 11.85 6.07
CA ILE A 142 6.24 10.73 5.47
C ILE A 142 6.64 9.81 6.62
N ALA A 143 5.81 8.80 6.88
CA ALA A 143 6.02 7.85 7.96
C ALA A 143 7.15 6.88 7.58
N THR A 144 8.02 6.62 8.54
CA THR A 144 9.13 5.65 8.45
C THR A 144 8.94 4.50 9.44
N GLU A 145 8.12 4.72 10.48
CA GLU A 145 7.79 3.74 11.50
C GLU A 145 6.27 3.66 11.72
N ARG A 146 5.83 2.47 12.12
CA ARG A 146 4.49 2.20 12.64
C ARG A 146 4.60 1.41 13.93
N ASP A 147 3.91 1.89 14.96
CA ASP A 147 3.89 1.34 16.31
C ASP A 147 5.30 1.13 16.90
N GLY A 148 6.22 2.06 16.59
CA GLY A 148 7.59 2.06 17.09
C GLY A 148 8.55 1.09 16.39
N ALA A 149 8.13 0.50 15.26
CA ALA A 149 8.98 -0.35 14.43
C ALA A 149 9.02 0.16 12.98
N PRO A 150 10.10 -0.11 12.22
CA PRO A 150 10.15 0.20 10.79
C PRO A 150 8.97 -0.41 10.03
N ILE A 151 8.41 0.34 9.06
CA ILE A 151 7.30 -0.14 8.24
C ILE A 151 7.82 -1.23 7.29
N PRO A 152 7.28 -2.47 7.35
CA PRO A 152 7.69 -3.52 6.42
C PRO A 152 7.30 -3.22 4.97
N TYR A 153 8.08 -3.69 4.01
CA TYR A 153 7.85 -3.44 2.57
C TYR A 153 6.50 -3.99 2.13
N GLU A 154 6.18 -5.20 2.56
CA GLU A 154 4.90 -5.87 2.32
C GLU A 154 3.73 -5.22 3.07
N GLN A 155 3.95 -4.08 3.73
CA GLN A 155 2.97 -3.29 4.48
C GLN A 155 2.97 -1.81 4.07
N GLY A 156 3.44 -1.52 2.85
CA GLY A 156 3.53 -0.17 2.31
C GLY A 156 4.76 0.60 2.76
N GLY A 157 5.79 -0.09 3.24
CA GLY A 157 7.09 0.47 3.59
C GLY A 157 8.04 0.60 2.39
N PRO A 158 9.26 1.13 2.61
CA PRO A 158 9.83 1.52 3.90
C PRO A 158 9.32 2.89 4.38
N ILE A 159 8.71 3.65 3.47
CA ILE A 159 8.11 4.95 3.73
C ILE A 159 6.75 5.06 3.04
N ARG A 160 5.83 5.82 3.65
CA ARG A 160 4.51 6.12 3.06
C ARG A 160 3.95 7.43 3.58
N ILE A 161 3.00 7.98 2.86
CA ILE A 161 2.27 9.19 3.29
C ILE A 161 1.08 8.78 4.17
N VAL A 162 0.95 9.44 5.32
CA VAL A 162 -0.20 9.32 6.23
C VAL A 162 -0.65 10.71 6.68
N PHE A 163 -1.91 10.82 7.12
CA PHE A 163 -2.52 12.09 7.52
C PHE A 163 -3.21 11.96 8.89
N PRO A 164 -3.11 12.96 9.77
CA PRO A 164 -3.90 13.01 11.01
C PRO A 164 -5.40 12.95 10.72
N ASP A 165 -6.16 12.38 11.65
CA ASP A 165 -7.62 12.30 11.52
C ASP A 165 -8.25 13.68 11.36
N ARG A 166 -9.33 13.76 10.58
CA ARG A 166 -10.14 14.96 10.38
C ARG A 166 -9.37 16.12 9.70
N THR A 167 -8.31 15.80 8.99
CA THR A 167 -7.63 16.74 8.09
C THR A 167 -8.22 16.65 6.67
N PRO A 168 -8.06 17.68 5.83
CA PRO A 168 -8.70 17.71 4.50
C PRO A 168 -8.43 16.46 3.64
N LEU A 169 -7.22 15.90 3.71
CA LEU A 169 -6.84 14.71 2.95
C LEU A 169 -6.96 13.38 3.72
N SER A 170 -7.36 13.38 4.99
CA SER A 170 -7.50 12.11 5.74
C SER A 170 -8.55 11.18 5.13
N SER A 171 -9.54 11.70 4.41
CA SER A 171 -10.55 10.92 3.70
C SER A 171 -10.26 10.70 2.20
N VAL A 172 -9.16 11.25 1.67
CA VAL A 172 -8.76 11.10 0.26
C VAL A 172 -7.79 9.93 0.17
N LEU A 173 -8.33 8.71 0.05
CA LEU A 173 -7.52 7.47 0.15
C LEU A 173 -6.37 7.41 -0.88
N GLU A 174 -6.56 7.99 -2.06
CA GLU A 174 -5.53 8.07 -3.10
C GLU A 174 -4.29 8.89 -2.68
N ALA A 175 -4.45 9.83 -1.75
CA ALA A 175 -3.35 10.66 -1.24
C ALA A 175 -2.39 9.89 -0.30
N TRP A 176 -2.82 8.73 0.20
CA TRP A 176 -2.06 7.88 1.12
C TRP A 176 -1.11 7.01 0.31
N ASN A 177 -0.14 7.62 -0.36
CA ASN A 177 0.78 6.90 -1.24
C ASN A 177 1.65 5.93 -0.42
N TRP A 178 1.47 4.63 -0.64
CA TRP A 178 2.23 3.58 0.03
C TRP A 178 3.53 3.30 -0.72
N SER A 179 4.55 2.82 -0.01
CA SER A 179 5.87 2.50 -0.59
C SER A 179 6.42 3.63 -1.47
N LEU A 180 6.33 4.87 -0.97
CA LEU A 180 6.73 6.08 -1.67
C LEU A 180 8.22 6.01 -2.05
N THR A 181 8.55 6.37 -3.30
CA THR A 181 9.92 6.37 -3.83
C THR A 181 10.36 7.75 -4.32
N SER A 182 9.43 8.53 -4.88
CA SER A 182 9.76 9.85 -5.40
C SER A 182 8.65 10.90 -5.24
N ILE A 183 9.07 12.16 -5.23
CA ILE A 183 8.21 13.34 -5.34
C ILE A 183 8.81 14.25 -6.41
N THR A 184 8.05 14.59 -7.43
CA THR A 184 8.53 15.40 -8.55
C THR A 184 7.59 16.57 -8.81
N VAL A 185 8.12 17.79 -8.94
CA VAL A 185 7.30 18.94 -9.36
C VAL A 185 6.85 18.76 -10.81
N LYS A 186 5.56 18.92 -11.07
CA LYS A 186 5.01 18.96 -12.43
C LYS A 186 5.09 20.39 -12.96
N HIS A 187 5.82 20.57 -14.05
CA HIS A 187 5.85 21.82 -14.77
C HIS A 187 4.74 21.83 -15.84
N PRO A 188 4.01 22.93 -16.02
CA PRO A 188 3.10 23.08 -17.15
C PRO A 188 3.93 23.16 -18.45
N GLY A 189 4.22 22.00 -19.05
CA GLY A 189 5.06 21.89 -20.26
C GLY A 189 5.71 20.53 -20.52
N GLY A 190 5.66 19.60 -19.57
CA GLY A 190 6.49 18.39 -19.58
C GLY A 190 7.59 18.50 -18.51
N PRO A 191 8.48 17.48 -18.38
CA PRO A 191 9.49 17.46 -17.33
C PRO A 191 10.37 18.71 -17.32
#